data_AF-W9JU81-F1
#
_entry.id   AF-W9JU81-F1
#
_cell.length_a   1.000
_cell.length_b   1.000
_cell.length_c   1.000
_cell.angle_alpha   90.00
_cell.angle_beta   90.00
_cell.angle_gamma   90.00
#
_symmetry.space_group_name_H-M   'P 1'
#
loop_
_entity.id
_entity.type
_entity.pdbx_description
1 polymer ?
#
loop_
_entity_poly.entity_id
_entity_poly.type
_entity_poly.pdbx_seq_one_letter_code
_entity_poly.pdbx_strand_id
1 'polypeptide(L)'
;MPRPAKKGICNTCRRRKLKCNQALPICGQCTTSGLYCDRSDKPTRFILHQELPNPDSPRTALQDQNIARLFHSYTSNISEWYDLSDSACSFGLEVPSIALDEPLLFCAVIALSSMHACKTSAPSFRKVAEFYHHRCVQFLIALDAGDELISRGVALAATCLLRSYEILDGDVDPNMHLRGAYSMASLHDVLSGIPQAGLLGAGFWNYLREDITFSLFEECPLKMNLESTPLMIQHTSDQDYLNSITLILGKIINISFKQDTDGRQWDYIKEDLKSWRNSCPRHMKPYSRLQGEITTSHLFPAIWFLQPCHAAILHYYLVAMTIVCIYTSPKSLEGLGGLDLPELESQSKEQFLENFALEICGVAFTAKVPSVLVNAFGPIAFCARFIKAEASQQELIRQLLACKSTIGWPVERLIGDLKTSWGMDQE
;
A
#
# COMPACT_ATOMS: atom_id res chain seq x y z
N MET A 1 18.89 28.48 -34.51
CA MET A 1 20.07 28.07 -33.72
C MET A 1 20.42 29.16 -32.71
N PRO A 2 20.58 28.87 -31.41
CA PRO A 2 21.11 29.84 -30.46
C PRO A 2 22.56 30.18 -30.83
N ARG A 3 22.90 31.46 -30.94
CA ARG A 3 24.28 31.89 -31.21
C ARG A 3 25.20 31.46 -30.06
N PRO A 4 26.39 30.87 -30.32
CA PRO A 4 27.32 30.47 -29.27
C PRO A 4 27.74 31.68 -28.42
N ALA A 5 27.84 31.47 -27.11
CA ALA A 5 28.17 32.53 -26.15
C ALA A 5 29.56 33.11 -26.46
N LYS A 6 29.63 34.42 -26.71
CA LYS A 6 30.92 35.12 -26.84
C LYS A 6 31.67 35.04 -25.50
N LYS A 7 32.83 34.38 -25.49
CA LYS A 7 33.73 34.28 -24.32
C LYS A 7 34.08 35.69 -23.82
N GLY A 8 34.07 35.91 -22.51
CA GLY A 8 34.51 37.15 -21.86
C GLY A 8 33.41 38.17 -21.45
N ILE A 9 32.16 37.99 -21.88
CA ILE A 9 31.03 38.88 -21.49
C ILE A 9 30.44 38.45 -20.14
N CYS A 10 30.38 39.36 -19.17
CA CYS A 10 29.77 39.09 -17.86
C CYS A 10 28.24 38.87 -17.96
N ASN A 11 27.71 38.00 -17.10
CA ASN A 11 26.29 37.64 -17.04
C ASN A 11 25.42 38.85 -16.68
N THR A 12 25.93 39.78 -15.86
CA THR A 12 25.21 41.01 -15.49
C THR A 12 24.90 41.88 -16.71
N CYS A 13 25.89 42.16 -17.56
CA CYS A 13 25.68 42.92 -18.80
C CYS A 13 24.82 42.15 -19.80
N ARG A 14 24.98 40.81 -19.86
CA ARG A 14 24.18 39.93 -20.73
C ARG A 14 22.69 39.98 -20.38
N ARG A 15 22.35 39.84 -19.09
CA ARG A 15 20.96 39.94 -18.59
C ARG A 15 20.35 41.31 -18.90
N ARG A 16 21.14 42.38 -18.78
CA ARG A 16 20.73 43.76 -19.08
C ARG A 16 20.74 44.13 -20.57
N LYS A 17 21.16 43.22 -21.47
CA LYS A 17 21.33 43.46 -22.91
C LYS A 17 22.26 44.65 -23.23
N LEU A 18 23.26 44.91 -22.38
CA LEU A 18 24.23 45.99 -22.54
C LEU A 18 25.56 45.47 -23.13
N LYS A 19 26.28 46.35 -23.84
CA LYS A 19 27.59 46.03 -24.43
C LYS A 19 28.66 46.02 -23.32
N CYS A 20 29.14 44.82 -22.96
CA CYS A 20 30.19 44.64 -21.96
C CYS A 20 31.57 44.99 -22.55
N ASN A 21 32.34 45.84 -21.87
CA ASN A 21 33.72 46.17 -22.26
C ASN A 21 34.75 45.12 -21.78
N GLN A 22 34.32 44.06 -21.10
CA GLN A 22 35.12 42.92 -20.65
C GLN A 22 36.32 43.26 -19.72
N ALA A 23 36.44 44.50 -19.25
CA ALA A 23 37.49 44.92 -18.32
C ALA A 23 37.47 44.14 -16.99
N LEU A 24 38.65 43.77 -16.48
CA LEU A 24 38.83 43.05 -15.22
C LEU A 24 39.35 43.99 -14.12
N PRO A 25 38.99 43.78 -12.84
CA PRO A 25 38.15 42.69 -12.32
C PRO A 25 36.64 42.89 -12.55
N ILE A 26 36.19 44.15 -12.72
CA ILE A 26 34.79 44.54 -12.92
C ILE A 26 34.69 45.29 -14.25
N CYS A 27 33.68 44.95 -15.07
CA CYS A 27 33.49 45.66 -16.34
C CYS A 27 32.95 47.08 -16.12
N GLY A 28 33.27 48.02 -17.01
CA GLY A 28 32.96 49.44 -16.83
C GLY A 28 31.46 49.72 -16.64
N GLN A 29 30.59 48.98 -17.32
CA GLN A 29 29.14 49.10 -17.16
C GLN A 29 28.66 48.69 -15.76
N CYS A 30 29.28 47.65 -15.18
CA CYS A 30 29.01 47.22 -13.81
C CYS A 30 29.56 48.23 -12.79
N THR A 31 30.76 48.79 -13.04
CA THR A 31 31.36 49.85 -12.21
C THR A 31 30.48 51.09 -12.18
N THR A 32 30.06 51.61 -13.34
CA THR A 32 29.20 52.79 -13.43
C THR A 32 27.81 52.57 -12.82
N SER A 33 27.30 51.34 -12.88
CA SER A 33 25.99 51.00 -12.31
C SER A 33 26.05 50.59 -10.83
N GLY A 34 27.23 50.48 -10.21
CA GLY A 34 27.39 49.94 -8.85
C GLY A 34 26.96 48.47 -8.69
N LEU A 35 26.85 47.71 -9.77
CA LEU A 35 26.34 46.34 -9.75
C LEU A 35 27.47 45.31 -9.76
N TYR A 36 27.26 44.19 -9.06
CA TYR A 36 28.17 43.05 -9.09
C TYR A 36 28.38 42.53 -10.52
N CYS A 37 29.64 42.36 -10.92
CA CYS A 37 30.01 41.88 -12.25
C CYS A 37 30.13 40.35 -12.24
N ASP A 38 28.99 39.66 -12.39
CA ASP A 38 28.93 38.20 -12.42
C ASP A 38 29.63 37.64 -13.66
N ARG A 39 30.77 36.97 -13.44
CA ARG A 39 31.58 36.32 -14.48
C ARG A 39 31.59 34.79 -14.33
N SER A 40 30.64 34.23 -13.60
CA SER A 40 30.51 32.77 -13.47
C SER A 40 30.23 32.10 -14.83
N ASP A 41 30.88 30.96 -15.09
CA ASP A 41 30.78 30.25 -16.37
C ASP A 41 29.37 29.73 -16.68
N LYS A 42 28.49 29.65 -15.67
CA LYS A 42 27.10 29.24 -15.81
C LYS A 42 26.18 30.35 -15.28
N PRO A 43 25.32 30.95 -16.11
CA PRO A 43 24.35 31.92 -15.60
C PRO A 43 23.43 31.21 -14.61
N THR A 44 23.39 31.68 -13.36
CA THR A 44 22.38 31.27 -12.37
C THR A 44 21.00 31.51 -12.98
N ARG A 45 20.28 30.44 -13.30
CA ARG A 45 18.86 30.49 -13.59
C ARG A 45 18.16 30.54 -12.24
N PHE A 46 17.57 31.68 -11.89
CA PHE A 46 16.51 31.68 -10.89
C PHE A 46 15.34 30.93 -11.51
N ILE A 47 15.16 29.67 -11.10
CA ILE A 47 13.91 28.96 -11.34
C ILE A 47 12.93 29.64 -10.40
N LEU A 48 11.97 30.38 -10.94
CA LEU A 48 10.79 30.79 -10.18
C LEU A 48 10.19 29.49 -9.62
N HIS A 49 10.32 29.28 -8.30
CA HIS A 49 9.52 28.27 -7.62
C HIS A 49 8.08 28.74 -7.81
N GLN A 50 7.33 28.03 -8.63
CA GLN A 50 5.89 28.19 -8.69
C GLN A 50 5.38 27.81 -7.29
N GLU A 51 4.89 28.79 -6.53
CA GLU A 51 4.33 28.53 -5.21
C GLU A 51 3.16 27.56 -5.37
N LEU A 52 3.25 26.41 -4.72
CA LEU A 52 2.17 25.43 -4.72
C LEU A 52 0.97 25.98 -3.94
N PRO A 53 -0.27 25.63 -4.32
CA PRO A 53 -1.46 26.16 -3.64
C PRO A 53 -1.45 25.88 -2.14
N ASN A 54 -1.85 26.87 -1.32
CA ASN A 54 -1.82 26.73 0.14
C ASN A 54 -2.83 25.66 0.61
N PRO A 55 -2.39 24.60 1.34
CA PRO A 55 -3.29 23.59 1.88
C PRO A 55 -4.25 24.08 2.97
N ASP A 56 -3.98 25.21 3.64
CA ASP A 56 -4.83 25.71 4.74
C ASP A 56 -6.25 26.10 4.25
N SER A 57 -6.47 26.18 2.94
CA SER A 57 -7.77 26.45 2.34
C SER A 57 -8.03 25.48 1.18
N PRO A 58 -8.44 24.23 1.46
CA PRO A 58 -8.58 23.17 0.45
C PRO A 58 -9.44 23.57 -0.76
N ARG A 59 -10.60 24.20 -0.53
CA ARG A 59 -11.50 24.67 -1.62
C ARG A 59 -10.83 25.67 -2.58
N THR A 60 -9.94 26.51 -2.05
CA THR A 60 -9.17 27.46 -2.85
C THR A 60 -8.06 26.76 -3.60
N ALA A 61 -7.35 25.82 -2.94
CA ALA A 61 -6.32 25.02 -3.58
C ALA A 61 -6.86 24.18 -4.76
N LEU A 62 -8.08 23.66 -4.63
CA LEU A 62 -8.78 22.91 -5.68
C LEU A 62 -9.17 23.74 -6.92
N GLN A 63 -9.02 25.08 -6.90
CA GLN A 63 -9.14 25.88 -8.12
C GLN A 63 -7.96 25.66 -9.07
N ASP A 64 -6.81 25.20 -8.56
CA ASP A 64 -5.71 24.73 -9.40
C ASP A 64 -6.06 23.39 -10.07
N GLN A 65 -5.98 23.36 -11.39
CA GLN A 65 -6.40 22.20 -12.18
C GLN A 65 -5.52 20.95 -11.97
N ASN A 66 -4.26 21.11 -11.57
CA ASN A 66 -3.42 19.95 -11.25
C ASN A 66 -3.85 19.34 -9.92
N ILE A 67 -4.11 20.18 -8.91
CA ILE A 67 -4.60 19.72 -7.60
C ILE A 67 -5.99 19.07 -7.73
N ALA A 68 -6.90 19.65 -8.51
CA ALA A 68 -8.21 19.07 -8.77
C ALA A 68 -8.13 17.68 -9.44
N ARG A 69 -7.22 17.50 -10.41
CA ARG A 69 -7.00 16.19 -11.05
C ARG A 69 -6.45 15.14 -10.08
N LEU A 70 -5.54 15.53 -9.20
CA LEU A 70 -4.99 14.64 -8.18
C LEU A 70 -6.07 14.23 -7.18
N PHE A 71 -6.88 15.18 -6.72
CA PHE A 71 -8.03 14.90 -5.87
C PHE A 71 -9.04 13.97 -6.55
N HIS A 72 -9.32 14.19 -7.83
CA HIS A 72 -10.19 13.29 -8.61
C HIS A 72 -9.60 11.88 -8.77
N SER A 73 -8.29 11.78 -8.99
CA SER A 73 -7.56 10.50 -9.04
C SER A 73 -7.71 9.71 -7.74
N TYR A 74 -7.69 10.40 -6.60
CA TYR A 74 -8.00 9.76 -5.32
C TYR A 74 -9.41 9.15 -5.34
N THR A 75 -10.42 9.99 -5.57
CA THR A 75 -11.84 9.60 -5.47
C THR A 75 -12.27 8.51 -6.45
N SER A 76 -11.59 8.41 -7.59
CA SER A 76 -11.99 7.49 -8.66
C SER A 76 -11.24 6.17 -8.63
N ASN A 77 -10.02 6.14 -8.08
CA ASN A 77 -9.12 4.99 -8.26
C ASN A 77 -8.44 4.54 -6.96
N ILE A 78 -7.96 5.48 -6.13
CA ILE A 78 -7.10 5.15 -4.99
C ILE A 78 -7.94 4.85 -3.75
N SER A 79 -9.07 5.52 -3.56
CA SER A 79 -9.97 5.30 -2.42
C SER A 79 -10.44 3.84 -2.31
N GLU A 80 -10.69 3.18 -3.45
CA GLU A 80 -11.12 1.78 -3.51
C GLU A 80 -10.13 0.79 -2.86
N TRP A 81 -8.84 1.16 -2.74
CA TRP A 81 -7.85 0.31 -2.08
C TRP A 81 -8.17 0.14 -0.59
N TYR A 82 -8.77 1.15 0.02
CA TYR A 82 -9.07 1.21 1.44
C TYR A 82 -10.46 0.65 1.78
N ASP A 83 -11.40 0.73 0.82
CA ASP A 83 -12.79 0.32 1.00
C ASP A 83 -13.01 -1.19 0.77
N LEU A 84 -11.94 -1.96 0.48
CA LEU A 84 -12.00 -3.40 0.22
C LEU A 84 -12.72 -4.20 1.34
N SER A 85 -12.64 -3.72 2.58
CA SER A 85 -13.26 -4.33 3.76
C SER A 85 -14.32 -3.43 4.43
N ASP A 86 -14.80 -2.41 3.72
CA ASP A 86 -15.72 -1.42 4.26
C ASP A 86 -16.94 -1.31 3.35
N SER A 87 -18.08 -1.80 3.84
CA SER A 87 -19.34 -1.76 3.11
C SER A 87 -19.94 -0.35 3.04
N ALA A 88 -19.47 0.59 3.88
CA ALA A 88 -19.88 1.99 3.85
C ALA A 88 -19.02 2.86 2.91
N CYS A 89 -17.91 2.30 2.40
CA CYS A 89 -16.94 3.01 1.57
C CYS A 89 -16.47 4.34 2.20
N SER A 90 -16.11 4.35 3.49
CA SER A 90 -15.75 5.57 4.22
C SER A 90 -14.56 6.30 3.61
N PHE A 91 -13.58 5.60 3.01
CA PHE A 91 -12.46 6.27 2.33
C PHE A 91 -12.86 6.82 0.95
N GLY A 92 -13.83 6.22 0.28
CA GLY A 92 -14.40 6.72 -0.98
C GLY A 92 -15.40 7.86 -0.82
N LEU A 93 -16.13 7.90 0.30
CA LEU A 93 -17.24 8.85 0.50
C LEU A 93 -16.94 9.90 1.56
N GLU A 94 -16.52 9.49 2.76
CA GLU A 94 -16.32 10.42 3.88
C GLU A 94 -15.01 11.19 3.75
N VAL A 95 -13.90 10.53 3.42
CA VAL A 95 -12.57 11.18 3.33
C VAL A 95 -12.57 12.33 2.32
N PRO A 96 -13.06 12.19 1.06
CA PRO A 96 -13.12 13.31 0.12
C PRO A 96 -14.03 14.42 0.62
N SER A 97 -15.18 14.09 1.22
CA SER A 97 -16.11 15.09 1.74
C SER A 97 -15.47 15.92 2.84
N ILE A 98 -14.79 15.29 3.79
CA ILE A 98 -14.09 15.97 4.90
C ILE A 98 -12.90 16.77 4.36
N ALA A 99 -12.13 16.22 3.42
CA ALA A 99 -10.96 16.86 2.82
C ALA A 99 -11.27 18.16 2.04
N LEU A 100 -12.54 18.44 1.73
CA LEU A 100 -12.92 19.74 1.15
C LEU A 100 -12.80 20.89 2.15
N ASP A 101 -12.86 20.60 3.45
CA ASP A 101 -12.87 21.62 4.51
C ASP A 101 -11.78 21.39 5.57
N GLU A 102 -11.20 20.18 5.64
CA GLU A 102 -10.18 19.81 6.64
C GLU A 102 -8.77 19.69 6.00
N PRO A 103 -7.85 20.64 6.28
CA PRO A 103 -6.50 20.67 5.70
C PRO A 103 -5.69 19.40 5.94
N LEU A 104 -5.87 18.72 7.07
CA LEU A 104 -5.13 17.50 7.39
C LEU A 104 -5.39 16.40 6.35
N LEU A 105 -6.66 16.04 6.13
CA LEU A 105 -7.02 15.02 5.14
C LEU A 105 -6.77 15.50 3.71
N PHE A 106 -6.98 16.79 3.43
CA PHE A 106 -6.65 17.34 2.12
C PHE A 106 -5.18 17.11 1.76
N CYS A 107 -4.26 17.41 2.68
CA CYS A 107 -2.85 17.19 2.47
C CYS A 107 -2.53 15.71 2.24
N ALA A 108 -3.11 14.81 3.04
CA ALA A 108 -2.90 13.37 2.91
C ALA A 108 -3.36 12.84 1.54
N VAL A 109 -4.57 13.23 1.10
CA VAL A 109 -5.15 12.86 -0.21
C VAL A 109 -4.27 13.34 -1.36
N ILE A 110 -3.86 14.61 -1.34
CA ILE A 110 -3.03 15.17 -2.42
C ILE A 110 -1.62 14.58 -2.41
N ALA A 111 -1.02 14.35 -1.23
CA ALA A 111 0.30 13.74 -1.10
C ALA A 111 0.33 12.35 -1.73
N LEU A 112 -0.58 11.46 -1.30
CA LEU A 112 -0.69 10.10 -1.82
C LEU A 112 -0.96 10.09 -3.33
N SER A 113 -1.94 10.87 -3.79
CA SER A 113 -2.29 10.93 -5.22
C SER A 113 -1.14 11.44 -6.08
N SER A 114 -0.38 12.42 -5.57
CA SER A 114 0.79 12.94 -6.27
C SER A 114 1.91 11.92 -6.33
N MET A 115 2.12 11.15 -5.26
CA MET A 115 3.14 10.10 -5.25
C MET A 115 2.73 8.93 -6.17
N HIS A 116 1.47 8.53 -6.13
CA HIS A 116 0.93 7.53 -7.06
C HIS A 116 1.10 7.95 -8.52
N ALA A 117 0.73 9.19 -8.86
CA ALA A 117 0.95 9.74 -10.19
C ALA A 117 2.44 9.82 -10.54
N CYS A 118 3.31 10.17 -9.59
CA CYS A 118 4.76 10.19 -9.77
C CYS A 118 5.31 8.83 -10.16
N LYS A 119 4.80 7.75 -9.55
CA LYS A 119 5.28 6.38 -9.75
C LYS A 119 4.67 5.70 -10.98
N THR A 120 3.50 6.12 -11.43
CA THR A 120 2.77 5.48 -12.55
C THR A 120 2.85 6.23 -13.87
N SER A 121 2.79 7.57 -13.86
CA SER A 121 2.54 8.33 -15.09
C SER A 121 3.43 9.56 -15.28
N ALA A 122 3.72 10.32 -14.23
CA ALA A 122 4.38 11.63 -14.35
C ALA A 122 5.31 11.95 -13.17
N PRO A 123 6.63 11.67 -13.29
CA PRO A 123 7.62 11.94 -12.24
C PRO A 123 7.69 13.40 -11.75
N SER A 124 7.14 14.35 -12.51
CA SER A 124 7.06 15.76 -12.14
C SER A 124 6.24 16.02 -10.88
N PHE A 125 5.32 15.12 -10.50
CA PHE A 125 4.48 15.28 -9.30
C PHE A 125 5.23 15.08 -7.98
N ARG A 126 6.48 14.59 -8.00
CA ARG A 126 7.27 14.35 -6.78
C ARG A 126 7.30 15.57 -5.84
N LYS A 127 7.53 16.76 -6.37
CA LYS A 127 7.58 18.00 -5.56
C LYS A 127 6.24 18.35 -4.91
N VAL A 128 5.14 18.05 -5.59
CA VAL A 128 3.78 18.26 -5.05
C VAL A 128 3.55 17.27 -3.91
N ALA A 129 3.91 16.01 -4.14
CA ALA A 129 3.80 14.93 -3.17
C ALA A 129 4.56 15.26 -1.87
N GLU A 130 5.84 15.64 -1.99
CA GLU A 130 6.70 15.99 -0.84
C GLU A 130 6.17 17.22 -0.08
N PHE A 131 5.66 18.24 -0.79
CA PHE A 131 5.11 19.44 -0.17
C PHE A 131 3.87 19.16 0.68
N TYR A 132 2.86 18.48 0.10
CA TYR A 132 1.63 18.18 0.83
C TYR A 132 1.87 17.11 1.91
N HIS A 133 2.78 16.16 1.69
CA HIS A 133 3.20 15.21 2.73
C HIS A 133 3.77 15.96 3.94
N HIS A 134 4.72 16.89 3.72
CA HIS A 134 5.32 17.65 4.80
C HIS A 134 4.29 18.46 5.59
N ARG A 135 3.33 19.09 4.91
CA ARG A 135 2.24 19.84 5.53
C ARG A 135 1.30 18.94 6.32
N CYS A 136 0.96 17.76 5.80
CA CYS A 136 0.17 16.77 6.53
C CYS A 136 0.83 16.36 7.85
N VAL A 137 2.14 16.08 7.82
CA VAL A 137 2.91 15.71 9.02
C VAL A 137 2.94 16.85 10.04
N GLN A 138 3.06 18.12 9.58
CA GLN A 138 2.99 19.28 10.48
C GLN A 138 1.64 19.35 11.20
N PHE A 139 0.52 19.12 10.50
CA PHE A 139 -0.80 19.08 11.13
C PHE A 139 -0.91 17.94 12.14
N LEU A 140 -0.44 16.74 11.82
CA LEU A 140 -0.44 15.59 12.75
C LEU A 140 0.36 15.87 14.03
N ILE A 141 1.54 16.51 13.91
CA ILE A 141 2.38 16.86 15.07
C ILE A 141 1.71 17.91 15.96
N ALA A 142 0.87 18.77 15.38
CA ALA A 142 0.18 19.83 16.10
C ALA A 142 -1.09 19.37 16.84
N LEU A 143 -1.51 18.11 16.68
CA LEU A 143 -2.71 17.58 17.35
C LEU A 143 -2.43 17.33 18.84
N ASP A 144 -3.37 17.76 19.68
CA ASP A 144 -3.39 17.41 21.10
C ASP A 144 -4.08 16.06 21.33
N ALA A 145 -3.77 15.37 22.44
CA ALA A 145 -4.30 14.04 22.73
C ALA A 145 -5.85 13.96 22.85
N GLY A 146 -6.52 15.09 23.07
CA GLY A 146 -7.99 15.21 23.16
C GLY A 146 -8.66 15.77 21.91
N ASP A 147 -7.93 15.91 20.80
CA ASP A 147 -8.44 16.54 19.58
C ASP A 147 -9.60 15.72 18.96
N GLU A 148 -10.63 16.43 18.50
CA GLU A 148 -11.80 15.83 17.85
C GLU A 148 -11.42 15.06 16.57
N LEU A 149 -10.37 15.52 15.86
CA LEU A 149 -9.86 14.85 14.66
C LEU A 149 -9.30 13.45 14.93
N ILE A 150 -8.80 13.20 16.15
CA ILE A 150 -8.36 11.86 16.58
C ILE A 150 -9.59 10.99 16.85
N SER A 151 -10.50 11.46 17.70
CA SER A 151 -11.69 10.68 18.09
C SER A 151 -12.66 10.38 16.94
N ARG A 152 -12.70 11.23 15.90
CA ARG A 152 -13.48 11.01 14.67
C ARG A 152 -12.77 10.16 13.62
N GLY A 153 -11.53 9.74 13.86
CA GLY A 153 -10.77 8.91 12.92
C GLY A 153 -10.13 9.66 11.74
N VAL A 154 -10.22 11.00 11.70
CA VAL A 154 -9.60 11.82 10.65
C VAL A 154 -8.07 11.67 10.66
N ALA A 155 -7.47 11.76 11.84
CA ALA A 155 -6.02 11.62 12.00
C ALA A 155 -5.51 10.21 11.65
N LEU A 156 -6.28 9.18 12.01
CA LEU A 156 -5.97 7.79 11.66
C LEU A 156 -6.05 7.59 10.13
N ALA A 157 -7.13 8.04 9.50
CA ALA A 157 -7.29 7.96 8.04
C ALA A 157 -6.18 8.70 7.30
N ALA A 158 -5.83 9.93 7.72
CA ALA A 158 -4.71 10.67 7.15
C ALA A 158 -3.40 9.88 7.28
N THR A 159 -3.15 9.25 8.43
CA THR A 159 -1.94 8.47 8.66
C THR A 159 -1.89 7.19 7.82
N CYS A 160 -3.02 6.50 7.59
CA CYS A 160 -3.11 5.38 6.64
C CYS A 160 -2.80 5.82 5.20
N LEU A 161 -3.25 7.01 4.78
CA LEU A 161 -2.90 7.54 3.45
C LEU A 161 -1.40 7.87 3.35
N LEU A 162 -0.81 8.47 4.40
CA LEU A 162 0.62 8.76 4.44
C LEU A 162 1.46 7.47 4.50
N ARG A 163 0.96 6.42 5.14
CA ARG A 163 1.58 5.10 5.13
C ARG A 163 1.66 4.52 3.73
N SER A 164 0.58 4.59 2.95
CA SER A 164 0.64 4.20 1.54
C SER A 164 1.57 5.10 0.72
N TYR A 165 1.65 6.41 1.03
CA TYR A 165 2.65 7.30 0.43
C TYR A 165 4.08 6.81 0.69
N GLU A 166 4.42 6.41 1.93
CA GLU A 166 5.76 5.90 2.28
C GLU A 166 6.13 4.69 1.44
N ILE A 167 5.19 3.75 1.34
CA ILE A 167 5.38 2.51 0.57
C ILE A 167 5.61 2.83 -0.90
N LEU A 168 4.89 3.81 -1.47
CA LEU A 168 5.09 4.20 -2.86
C LEU A 168 6.41 4.96 -3.07
N ASP A 169 6.86 5.78 -2.12
CA ASP A 169 8.04 6.65 -2.30
C ASP A 169 9.37 5.86 -2.27
N GLY A 170 9.52 4.88 -1.38
CA GLY A 170 10.79 4.20 -1.12
C GLY A 170 10.78 2.68 -1.40
N ASP A 171 11.95 2.15 -1.79
CA ASP A 171 12.16 0.69 -1.93
C ASP A 171 12.27 -0.03 -0.57
N VAL A 172 12.60 0.72 0.48
CA VAL A 172 12.68 0.25 1.86
C VAL A 172 11.59 0.95 2.66
N ASP A 173 10.71 0.15 3.25
CA ASP A 173 9.62 0.63 4.07
C ASP A 173 10.14 1.05 5.47
N PRO A 174 10.15 2.35 5.81
CA PRO A 174 10.67 2.83 7.08
C PRO A 174 9.72 2.58 8.26
N ASN A 175 8.47 2.18 7.99
CA ASN A 175 7.47 1.88 9.01
C ASN A 175 7.03 3.04 9.91
N MET A 176 7.35 4.29 9.55
CA MET A 176 7.17 5.42 10.47
C MET A 176 5.69 5.78 10.64
N HIS A 177 4.95 5.92 9.54
CA HIS A 177 3.51 6.21 9.63
C HIS A 177 2.73 5.01 10.17
N LEU A 178 3.18 3.77 9.95
CA LEU A 178 2.54 2.61 10.57
C LEU A 178 2.69 2.60 12.10
N ARG A 179 3.86 3.01 12.64
CA ARG A 179 4.02 3.21 14.08
C ARG A 179 3.14 4.35 14.61
N GLY A 180 2.98 5.42 13.83
CA GLY A 180 2.06 6.51 14.16
C GLY A 180 0.60 6.07 14.19
N ALA A 181 0.16 5.29 13.21
CA ALA A 181 -1.21 4.78 13.12
C ALA A 181 -1.56 3.83 14.28
N TYR A 182 -0.58 3.05 14.77
CA TYR A 182 -0.77 2.15 15.91
C TYR A 182 -1.30 2.85 17.16
N SER A 183 -0.76 4.03 17.51
CA SER A 183 -1.19 4.74 18.74
C SER A 183 -2.66 5.17 18.68
N MET A 184 -3.17 5.49 17.49
CA MET A 184 -4.57 5.87 17.28
C MET A 184 -5.48 4.64 17.13
N ALA A 185 -5.03 3.61 16.42
CA ALA A 185 -5.79 2.37 16.24
C ALA A 185 -5.96 1.60 17.57
N SER A 186 -4.92 1.56 18.40
CA SER A 186 -4.97 0.91 19.72
C SER A 186 -5.91 1.63 20.70
N LEU A 187 -6.05 2.96 20.58
CA LEU A 187 -7.04 3.70 21.37
C LEU A 187 -8.48 3.24 21.05
N HIS A 188 -8.77 2.88 19.79
CA HIS A 188 -10.08 2.36 19.40
C HIS A 188 -10.36 0.95 19.95
N ASP A 189 -9.34 0.08 19.94
CA ASP A 189 -9.42 -1.26 20.54
C ASP A 189 -9.78 -1.20 22.03
N VAL A 190 -9.17 -0.26 22.78
CA VAL A 190 -9.44 -0.02 24.20
C VAL A 190 -10.86 0.51 24.45
N LEU A 191 -11.43 1.29 23.53
CA LEU A 191 -12.67 2.02 23.76
C LEU A 191 -13.96 1.28 23.37
N SER A 192 -13.92 0.24 22.52
CA SER A 192 -15.17 -0.31 21.96
C SER A 192 -15.33 -1.84 21.85
N GLY A 193 -14.31 -2.67 22.03
CA GLY A 193 -14.43 -4.15 21.99
C GLY A 193 -14.87 -4.78 20.65
N ILE A 194 -15.52 -4.01 19.76
CA ILE A 194 -15.81 -4.29 18.36
C ILE A 194 -15.68 -2.95 17.60
N PRO A 195 -15.01 -2.89 16.44
CA PRO A 195 -14.88 -1.64 15.71
C PRO A 195 -16.24 -1.06 15.30
N GLN A 196 -16.49 0.21 15.65
CA GLN A 196 -17.72 0.91 15.27
C GLN A 196 -17.72 1.27 13.78
N ALA A 197 -18.90 1.38 13.18
CA ALA A 197 -19.06 1.90 11.82
C ALA A 197 -18.54 3.35 11.71
N GLY A 198 -18.11 3.74 10.51
CA GLY A 198 -17.59 5.07 10.20
C GLY A 198 -16.07 5.11 10.08
N LEU A 199 -15.53 6.32 9.87
CA LEU A 199 -14.14 6.52 9.47
C LEU A 199 -13.09 5.93 10.43
N LEU A 200 -13.33 5.98 11.75
CA LEU A 200 -12.41 5.40 12.72
C LEU A 200 -12.30 3.88 12.59
N GLY A 201 -13.43 3.18 12.43
CA GLY A 201 -13.45 1.73 12.20
C GLY A 201 -12.83 1.35 10.85
N ALA A 202 -13.16 2.09 9.78
CA ALA A 202 -12.53 1.91 8.47
C ALA A 202 -11.00 2.10 8.54
N GLY A 203 -10.55 3.11 9.28
CA GLY A 203 -9.12 3.36 9.54
C GLY A 203 -8.45 2.21 10.30
N PHE A 204 -9.11 1.67 11.34
CA PHE A 204 -8.61 0.51 12.09
C PHE A 204 -8.39 -0.71 11.18
N TRP A 205 -9.37 -1.05 10.34
CA TRP A 205 -9.27 -2.21 9.45
C TRP A 205 -8.16 -2.03 8.41
N ASN A 206 -7.99 -0.82 7.88
CA ASN A 206 -6.88 -0.52 6.98
C ASN A 206 -5.52 -0.64 7.68
N TYR A 207 -5.39 -0.05 8.87
CA TYR A 207 -4.18 -0.20 9.68
C TYR A 207 -3.82 -1.67 9.93
N LEU A 208 -4.79 -2.48 10.36
CA LEU A 208 -4.53 -3.89 10.69
C LEU A 208 -4.04 -4.69 9.46
N ARG A 209 -4.60 -4.43 8.28
CA ARG A 209 -4.13 -5.05 7.03
C ARG A 209 -2.72 -4.60 6.63
N GLU A 210 -2.39 -3.33 6.84
CA GLU A 210 -1.04 -2.82 6.58
C GLU A 210 -0.02 -3.43 7.56
N ASP A 211 -0.41 -3.63 8.82
CA ASP A 211 0.43 -4.31 9.82
C ASP A 211 0.61 -5.79 9.49
N ILE A 212 -0.46 -6.49 9.06
CA ILE A 212 -0.38 -7.85 8.52
C ILE A 212 0.56 -7.92 7.32
N THR A 213 0.42 -6.99 6.38
CA THR A 213 1.27 -6.93 5.19
C THR A 213 2.73 -6.81 5.59
N PHE A 214 3.05 -5.84 6.47
CA PHE A 214 4.41 -5.67 6.97
C PHE A 214 4.94 -6.92 7.70
N SER A 215 4.14 -7.52 8.57
CA SER A 215 4.50 -8.75 9.29
C SER A 215 4.75 -9.94 8.38
N LEU A 216 4.04 -10.04 7.25
CA LEU A 216 4.27 -11.08 6.24
C LEU A 216 5.56 -10.85 5.42
N PHE A 217 5.93 -9.58 5.17
CA PHE A 217 7.18 -9.22 4.53
C PHE A 217 8.39 -9.48 5.42
N GLU A 218 8.32 -9.06 6.69
CA GLU A 218 9.45 -9.10 7.63
C GLU A 218 9.46 -10.34 8.53
N GLU A 219 8.45 -11.22 8.41
CA GLU A 219 8.28 -12.43 9.23
C GLU A 219 8.33 -12.14 10.74
N CYS A 220 7.60 -11.11 11.16
CA CYS A 220 7.57 -10.63 12.53
C CYS A 220 6.13 -10.54 13.07
N PRO A 221 5.92 -10.59 14.41
CA PRO A 221 4.60 -10.38 14.99
C PRO A 221 3.99 -9.04 14.56
N LEU A 222 2.66 -8.93 14.64
CA LEU A 222 1.98 -7.65 14.50
C LEU A 222 2.42 -6.69 15.62
N LYS A 223 2.36 -5.39 15.35
CA LYS A 223 2.41 -4.38 16.41
C LYS A 223 1.15 -4.41 17.25
N MET A 224 0.01 -4.70 16.61
CA MET A 224 -1.26 -4.85 17.29
C MET A 224 -1.32 -6.14 18.12
N ASN A 225 -1.64 -6.02 19.41
CA ASN A 225 -1.97 -7.17 20.22
C ASN A 225 -3.45 -7.53 20.04
N LEU A 226 -3.72 -8.73 19.52
CA LEU A 226 -5.06 -9.24 19.27
C LEU A 226 -5.52 -10.31 20.27
N GLU A 227 -4.77 -10.54 21.35
CA GLU A 227 -5.06 -11.63 22.30
C GLU A 227 -6.48 -11.52 22.90
N SER A 228 -6.89 -10.33 23.31
CA SER A 228 -8.21 -10.04 23.88
C SER A 228 -9.31 -9.76 22.86
N THR A 229 -8.99 -9.63 21.57
CA THR A 229 -9.96 -9.26 20.53
C THR A 229 -10.88 -10.45 20.19
N PRO A 230 -12.21 -10.31 20.22
CA PRO A 230 -13.11 -11.37 19.79
C PRO A 230 -12.86 -11.74 18.31
N LEU A 231 -12.81 -13.04 18.00
CA LEU A 231 -12.55 -13.52 16.63
C LEU A 231 -13.77 -13.44 15.71
N MET A 232 -14.96 -13.44 16.30
CA MET A 232 -16.22 -13.49 15.57
C MET A 232 -16.89 -12.13 15.62
N ILE A 233 -16.93 -11.49 14.46
CA ILE A 233 -17.70 -10.27 14.22
C ILE A 233 -19.08 -10.70 13.75
N GLN A 234 -20.12 -9.94 14.10
CA GLN A 234 -21.43 -10.15 13.52
C GLN A 234 -21.37 -9.85 12.01
N HIS A 235 -21.63 -10.86 11.17
CA HIS A 235 -21.62 -10.69 9.73
C HIS A 235 -22.94 -10.08 9.24
N THR A 236 -22.89 -8.81 8.84
CA THR A 236 -24.02 -8.10 8.21
C THR A 236 -23.77 -7.79 6.73
N SER A 237 -22.50 -7.82 6.33
CA SER A 237 -22.01 -7.61 4.96
C SER A 237 -20.91 -8.63 4.61
N ASP A 238 -20.62 -8.78 3.31
CA ASP A 238 -19.53 -9.65 2.86
C ASP A 238 -18.15 -9.17 3.35
N GLN A 239 -18.01 -7.85 3.55
CA GLN A 239 -16.82 -7.21 4.11
C GLN A 239 -16.55 -7.62 5.56
N ASP A 240 -17.58 -7.93 6.35
CA ASP A 240 -17.41 -8.40 7.72
C ASP A 240 -16.72 -9.77 7.77
N TYR A 241 -16.90 -10.61 6.75
CA TYR A 241 -16.17 -11.86 6.61
C TYR A 241 -14.69 -11.62 6.32
N LEU A 242 -14.35 -10.59 5.53
CA LEU A 242 -12.97 -10.13 5.33
C LEU A 242 -12.35 -9.64 6.63
N ASN A 243 -13.07 -8.81 7.39
CA ASN A 243 -12.63 -8.34 8.69
C ASN A 243 -12.39 -9.50 9.68
N SER A 244 -13.26 -10.50 9.67
CA SER A 244 -13.12 -11.69 10.53
C SER A 244 -11.89 -12.53 10.18
N ILE A 245 -11.64 -12.84 8.90
CA ILE A 245 -10.42 -13.58 8.53
C ILE A 245 -9.15 -12.75 8.73
N THR A 246 -9.25 -11.42 8.64
CA THR A 246 -8.14 -10.50 8.98
C THR A 246 -7.73 -10.66 10.44
N LEU A 247 -8.69 -10.71 11.37
CA LEU A 247 -8.41 -10.95 12.80
C LEU A 247 -7.80 -12.35 13.05
N ILE A 248 -8.39 -13.39 12.45
CA ILE A 248 -7.89 -14.77 12.57
C ILE A 248 -6.45 -14.85 12.07
N LEU A 249 -6.16 -14.29 10.89
CA LEU A 249 -4.81 -14.25 10.32
C LEU A 249 -3.85 -13.46 11.22
N GLY A 250 -4.28 -12.32 11.77
CA GLY A 250 -3.45 -11.55 12.69
C GLY A 250 -3.06 -12.32 13.95
N LYS A 251 -3.98 -13.10 14.53
CA LYS A 251 -3.66 -13.98 15.67
C LYS A 251 -2.71 -15.10 15.26
N ILE A 252 -2.93 -15.71 14.10
CA ILE A 252 -2.03 -16.73 13.53
C ILE A 252 -0.62 -16.17 13.39
N ILE A 253 -0.45 -14.98 12.82
CA ILE A 253 0.86 -14.31 12.66
C ILE A 253 1.52 -14.09 14.03
N ASN A 254 0.78 -13.52 14.99
CA ASN A 254 1.29 -13.27 16.34
C ASN A 254 1.76 -14.56 17.03
N ILE A 255 0.98 -15.63 16.93
CA ILE A 255 1.31 -16.94 17.52
C ILE A 255 2.53 -17.54 16.81
N SER A 256 2.58 -17.49 15.49
CA SER A 256 3.66 -18.08 14.68
C SER A 256 5.01 -17.42 14.89
N PHE A 257 5.04 -16.08 14.95
CA PHE A 257 6.29 -15.32 14.97
C PHE A 257 6.73 -14.88 16.37
N LYS A 258 5.91 -15.03 17.42
CA LYS A 258 6.34 -14.80 18.82
C LYS A 258 7.16 -15.96 19.41
N GLN A 259 7.24 -17.11 18.74
CA GLN A 259 8.01 -18.31 19.15
C GLN A 259 7.72 -18.88 20.55
N ASP A 260 6.63 -18.49 21.22
CA ASP A 260 6.25 -18.96 22.56
C ASP A 260 4.82 -19.54 22.56
N THR A 261 4.64 -20.68 21.90
CA THR A 261 3.30 -21.26 21.67
C THR A 261 3.13 -22.65 22.25
N ASP A 262 2.15 -22.77 23.15
CA ASP A 262 1.57 -24.04 23.59
C ASP A 262 0.81 -24.69 22.41
N GLY A 263 0.97 -26.00 22.21
CA GLY A 263 0.28 -26.75 21.15
C GLY A 263 -1.24 -26.61 21.19
N ARG A 264 -1.83 -26.34 22.37
CA ARG A 264 -3.27 -26.09 22.54
C ARG A 264 -3.77 -24.83 21.80
N GLN A 265 -2.94 -23.80 21.65
CA GLN A 265 -3.34 -22.58 20.94
C GLN A 265 -3.59 -22.84 19.46
N TRP A 266 -2.81 -23.75 18.85
CA TRP A 266 -2.97 -24.16 17.47
C TRP A 266 -4.27 -24.94 17.23
N ASP A 267 -4.70 -25.74 18.19
CA ASP A 267 -5.97 -26.47 18.10
C ASP A 267 -7.17 -25.51 18.05
N TYR A 268 -7.22 -24.52 18.95
CA TYR A 268 -8.27 -23.50 18.94
C TYR A 268 -8.31 -22.70 17.63
N ILE A 269 -7.17 -22.23 17.15
CA ILE A 269 -7.10 -21.49 15.88
C ILE A 269 -7.61 -22.33 14.71
N LYS A 270 -7.25 -23.61 14.64
CA LYS A 270 -7.74 -24.50 13.57
C LYS A 270 -9.26 -24.65 13.63
N GLU A 271 -9.81 -24.82 14.83
CA GLU A 271 -11.26 -24.88 15.03
C GLU A 271 -11.95 -23.57 14.62
N ASP A 272 -11.39 -22.42 15.01
CA ASP A 272 -11.91 -21.10 14.63
C ASP A 272 -11.86 -20.88 13.12
N LEU A 273 -10.73 -21.21 12.47
CA LEU A 273 -10.56 -21.11 11.03
C LEU A 273 -11.55 -22.03 10.28
N LYS A 274 -11.76 -23.24 10.80
CA LYS A 274 -12.74 -24.20 10.26
C LYS A 274 -14.18 -23.69 10.42
N SER A 275 -14.51 -23.22 11.62
CA SER A 275 -15.84 -22.68 11.95
C SER A 275 -16.17 -21.48 11.06
N TRP A 276 -15.23 -20.53 10.96
CA TRP A 276 -15.35 -19.38 10.07
C TRP A 276 -15.49 -19.80 8.60
N ARG A 277 -14.68 -20.76 8.11
CA ARG A 277 -14.78 -21.21 6.72
C ARG A 277 -16.14 -21.85 6.42
N ASN A 278 -16.70 -22.59 7.37
CA ASN A 278 -18.02 -23.22 7.26
C ASN A 278 -19.17 -22.21 7.34
N SER A 279 -18.97 -21.05 7.97
CA SER A 279 -19.98 -20.00 8.04
C SER A 279 -20.03 -19.12 6.80
N CYS A 280 -19.01 -19.16 5.93
CA CYS A 280 -18.96 -18.38 4.68
C CYS A 280 -20.11 -18.76 3.72
N PRO A 281 -20.94 -17.78 3.30
CA PRO A 281 -21.96 -17.96 2.29
C PRO A 281 -21.46 -18.52 0.95
N ARG A 282 -22.35 -19.22 0.25
CA ARG A 282 -22.04 -19.83 -1.06
C ARG A 282 -21.70 -18.82 -2.14
N HIS A 283 -22.28 -17.62 -2.13
CA HIS A 283 -22.05 -16.60 -3.17
C HIS A 283 -20.64 -15.99 -3.14
N MET A 284 -19.90 -16.19 -2.04
CA MET A 284 -18.51 -15.75 -1.91
C MET A 284 -17.52 -16.74 -2.54
N LYS A 285 -17.96 -17.95 -2.90
CA LYS A 285 -17.15 -18.89 -3.66
C LYS A 285 -16.90 -18.35 -5.07
N PRO A 286 -15.80 -18.73 -5.73
CA PRO A 286 -15.60 -18.41 -7.13
C PRO A 286 -16.79 -18.87 -7.99
N TYR A 287 -17.29 -18.00 -8.87
CA TYR A 287 -18.37 -18.37 -9.81
C TYR A 287 -17.81 -19.05 -11.07
N SER A 288 -16.51 -18.92 -11.33
CA SER A 288 -15.81 -19.60 -12.42
C SER A 288 -14.37 -19.89 -12.03
N ARG A 289 -13.90 -21.10 -12.35
CA ARG A 289 -12.55 -21.57 -12.12
C ARG A 289 -12.07 -22.34 -13.35
N LEU A 290 -10.92 -21.98 -13.86
CA LEU A 290 -10.19 -22.76 -14.86
C LEU A 290 -8.83 -23.13 -14.25
N GLN A 291 -8.59 -24.43 -14.07
CA GLN A 291 -7.27 -24.91 -13.67
C GLN A 291 -6.31 -24.66 -14.84
N GLY A 292 -5.11 -24.15 -14.56
CA GLY A 292 -4.09 -24.04 -15.59
C GLY A 292 -3.73 -25.45 -16.09
N GLU A 293 -4.26 -25.86 -17.24
CA GLU A 293 -3.67 -26.98 -17.96
C GLU A 293 -2.24 -26.58 -18.33
N ILE A 294 -1.30 -27.53 -18.31
CA ILE A 294 0.10 -27.36 -18.73
C ILE A 294 0.19 -27.17 -20.27
N THR A 295 -0.80 -26.48 -20.84
CA THR A 295 -0.70 -25.83 -22.13
C THR A 295 -0.21 -24.41 -21.86
N THR A 296 0.84 -24.02 -22.57
CA THR A 296 1.70 -22.83 -22.43
C THR A 296 1.09 -21.45 -22.15
N SER A 297 -0.23 -21.28 -22.03
CA SER A 297 -0.89 -19.97 -21.86
C SER A 297 -1.32 -19.59 -20.44
N HIS A 298 -1.51 -20.53 -19.50
CA HIS A 298 -2.03 -20.23 -18.15
C HIS A 298 -1.28 -20.96 -17.03
N LEU A 299 -0.25 -20.31 -16.47
CA LEU A 299 0.60 -20.87 -15.40
C LEU A 299 0.01 -20.71 -13.99
N PHE A 300 -0.99 -19.83 -13.82
CA PHE A 300 -1.79 -19.71 -12.60
C PHE A 300 -3.25 -20.08 -12.90
N PRO A 301 -4.01 -20.60 -11.90
CA PRO A 301 -5.43 -20.84 -12.08
C PRO A 301 -6.16 -19.51 -12.34
N ALA A 302 -7.12 -19.53 -13.26
CA ALA A 302 -8.01 -18.39 -13.48
C ALA A 302 -9.22 -18.53 -12.56
N ILE A 303 -9.39 -17.59 -11.63
CA ILE A 303 -10.40 -17.65 -10.57
C ILE A 303 -11.20 -16.35 -10.54
N TRP A 304 -12.52 -16.45 -10.73
CA TRP A 304 -13.40 -15.29 -10.83
C TRP A 304 -14.38 -15.20 -9.66
N PHE A 305 -14.45 -14.02 -9.04
CA PHE A 305 -15.26 -13.73 -7.86
C PHE A 305 -16.30 -12.65 -8.13
N LEU A 306 -17.42 -12.74 -7.42
CA LEU A 306 -18.51 -11.77 -7.55
C LEU A 306 -18.12 -10.38 -7.08
N GLN A 307 -17.29 -10.28 -6.02
CA GLN A 307 -16.80 -9.01 -5.48
C GLN A 307 -15.29 -9.05 -5.16
N PRO A 308 -14.60 -7.89 -5.17
CA PRO A 308 -13.20 -7.79 -4.76
C PRO A 308 -12.91 -8.33 -3.35
N CYS A 309 -13.81 -8.09 -2.39
CA CYS A 309 -13.64 -8.56 -1.02
C CYS A 309 -13.61 -10.09 -0.93
N HIS A 310 -14.33 -10.82 -1.80
CA HIS A 310 -14.31 -12.29 -1.83
C HIS A 310 -12.93 -12.84 -2.24
N ALA A 311 -12.26 -12.17 -3.17
CA ALA A 311 -10.89 -12.51 -3.57
C ALA A 311 -9.90 -12.28 -2.41
N ALA A 312 -10.00 -11.13 -1.74
CA ALA A 312 -9.18 -10.81 -0.58
C ALA A 312 -9.40 -11.77 0.60
N ILE A 313 -10.63 -12.21 0.81
CA ILE A 313 -10.99 -13.24 1.79
C ILE A 313 -10.25 -14.54 1.51
N LEU A 314 -10.21 -14.96 0.24
CA LEU A 314 -9.47 -16.16 -0.14
C LEU A 314 -7.96 -15.97 0.03
N HIS A 315 -7.40 -14.79 -0.29
CA HIS A 315 -5.99 -14.51 -0.02
C HIS A 315 -5.63 -14.73 1.44
N TYR A 316 -6.36 -14.12 2.37
CA TYR A 316 -6.04 -14.21 3.80
C TYR A 316 -6.30 -15.61 4.36
N TYR A 317 -7.35 -16.29 3.89
CA TYR A 317 -7.57 -17.69 4.24
C TYR A 317 -6.43 -18.59 3.76
N LEU A 318 -5.92 -18.41 2.53
CA LEU A 318 -4.80 -19.18 2.01
C LEU A 318 -3.50 -18.90 2.78
N VAL A 319 -3.23 -17.64 3.16
CA VAL A 319 -2.07 -17.34 4.02
C VAL A 319 -2.20 -18.02 5.38
N ALA A 320 -3.38 -17.96 6.00
CA ALA A 320 -3.65 -18.65 7.27
C ALA A 320 -3.39 -20.16 7.14
N MET A 321 -3.89 -20.78 6.06
CA MET A 321 -3.65 -22.19 5.75
C MET A 321 -2.17 -22.51 5.48
N THR A 322 -1.45 -21.65 4.77
CA THR A 322 0.00 -21.77 4.56
C THR A 322 0.74 -21.80 5.89
N ILE A 323 0.47 -20.84 6.78
CA ILE A 323 1.12 -20.78 8.10
C ILE A 323 0.76 -22.01 8.94
N VAL A 324 -0.51 -22.39 9.03
CA VAL A 324 -0.93 -23.61 9.75
C VAL A 324 -0.23 -24.85 9.17
N CYS A 325 -0.10 -24.95 7.85
CA CYS A 325 0.62 -26.03 7.18
C CYS A 325 2.11 -26.06 7.58
N ILE A 326 2.77 -24.91 7.69
CA ILE A 326 4.18 -24.80 8.13
C ILE A 326 4.36 -25.33 9.56
N TYR A 327 3.44 -25.04 10.48
CA TYR A 327 3.61 -25.38 11.91
C TYR A 327 2.91 -26.67 12.35
N THR A 328 2.09 -27.30 11.49
CA THR A 328 1.37 -28.54 11.83
C THR A 328 1.67 -29.70 10.88
N SER A 329 1.25 -30.90 11.28
CA SER A 329 1.34 -32.12 10.45
C SER A 329 0.31 -32.08 9.31
N PRO A 330 0.62 -32.58 8.10
CA PRO A 330 -0.32 -32.65 6.98
C PRO A 330 -1.66 -33.32 7.31
N LYS A 331 -1.65 -34.35 8.17
CA LYS A 331 -2.88 -35.04 8.62
C LYS A 331 -3.85 -34.12 9.36
N SER A 332 -3.34 -33.06 9.99
CA SER A 332 -4.15 -32.05 10.68
C SER A 332 -4.86 -31.10 9.71
N LEU A 333 -4.49 -31.10 8.43
CA LEU A 333 -5.10 -30.26 7.38
C LEU A 333 -6.31 -30.93 6.72
N GLU A 334 -6.42 -32.26 6.78
CA GLU A 334 -7.53 -33.04 6.20
C GLU A 334 -8.90 -32.59 6.74
N GLY A 335 -8.96 -32.11 7.99
CA GLY A 335 -10.18 -31.61 8.63
C GLY A 335 -10.51 -30.13 8.35
N LEU A 336 -9.61 -29.38 7.68
CA LEU A 336 -9.77 -27.97 7.30
C LEU A 336 -10.19 -27.81 5.83
N GLY A 337 -10.27 -28.92 5.08
CA GLY A 337 -10.53 -29.01 3.65
C GLY A 337 -11.93 -28.56 3.23
N GLY A 338 -12.09 -27.26 2.99
CA GLY A 338 -13.21 -26.65 2.26
C GLY A 338 -12.76 -25.93 0.98
N LEU A 339 -11.53 -26.21 0.53
CA LEU A 339 -11.07 -25.82 -0.78
C LEU A 339 -11.41 -26.98 -1.71
N ASP A 340 -12.17 -26.70 -2.77
CA ASP A 340 -12.36 -27.62 -3.90
C ASP A 340 -11.03 -27.76 -4.69
N LEU A 341 -9.93 -28.05 -3.97
CA LEU A 341 -8.61 -28.36 -4.52
C LEU A 341 -8.62 -29.84 -4.93
N PRO A 342 -8.20 -30.18 -6.16
CA PRO A 342 -8.14 -31.57 -6.59
C PRO A 342 -7.24 -32.41 -5.67
N GLU A 343 -7.76 -33.56 -5.23
CA GLU A 343 -7.02 -34.71 -4.65
C GLU A 343 -6.08 -34.35 -3.49
N LEU A 344 -6.65 -34.12 -2.30
CA LEU A 344 -5.92 -33.88 -1.04
C LEU A 344 -5.26 -35.13 -0.43
N GLU A 345 -5.69 -36.34 -0.79
CA GLU A 345 -5.37 -37.57 -0.03
C GLU A 345 -3.94 -38.10 -0.21
N SER A 346 -3.14 -37.54 -1.12
CA SER A 346 -1.78 -38.02 -1.42
C SER A 346 -0.70 -36.95 -1.53
N GLN A 347 -0.99 -35.70 -1.13
CA GLN A 347 -0.06 -34.59 -1.32
C GLN A 347 0.96 -34.43 -0.18
N SER A 348 2.21 -34.15 -0.53
CA SER A 348 3.24 -33.77 0.45
C SER A 348 2.97 -32.36 0.99
N LYS A 349 3.55 -32.02 2.15
CA LYS A 349 3.46 -30.68 2.75
C LYS A 349 3.89 -29.59 1.76
N GLU A 350 4.97 -29.84 1.04
CA GLU A 350 5.53 -28.90 0.07
C GLU A 350 4.59 -28.70 -1.14
N GLN A 351 3.84 -29.73 -1.54
CA GLN A 351 2.84 -29.62 -2.60
C GLN A 351 1.65 -28.76 -2.16
N PHE A 352 1.22 -28.87 -0.90
CA PHE A 352 0.19 -27.97 -0.36
C PHE A 352 0.64 -26.50 -0.38
N LEU A 353 1.85 -26.24 0.10
CA LEU A 353 2.41 -24.89 0.15
C LEU A 353 2.54 -24.28 -1.25
N GLU A 354 3.02 -25.06 -2.21
CA GLU A 354 3.11 -24.64 -3.62
C GLU A 354 1.71 -24.38 -4.22
N ASN A 355 0.74 -25.26 -3.97
CA ASN A 355 -0.63 -25.09 -4.46
C ASN A 355 -1.30 -23.83 -3.88
N PHE A 356 -1.12 -23.54 -2.58
CA PHE A 356 -1.62 -22.30 -1.98
C PHE A 356 -0.97 -21.07 -2.60
N ALA A 357 0.34 -21.12 -2.86
CA ALA A 357 1.07 -20.03 -3.50
C ALA A 357 0.58 -19.74 -4.93
N LEU A 358 0.37 -20.78 -5.73
CA LEU A 358 -0.19 -20.66 -7.09
C LEU A 358 -1.62 -20.13 -7.07
N GLU A 359 -2.45 -20.59 -6.12
CA GLU A 359 -3.82 -20.11 -5.93
C GLU A 359 -3.83 -18.62 -5.56
N ILE A 360 -2.98 -18.17 -4.62
CA ILE A 360 -2.83 -16.75 -4.25
C ILE A 360 -2.50 -15.89 -5.48
N CYS A 361 -1.57 -16.37 -6.33
CA CYS A 361 -1.21 -15.69 -7.58
C CYS A 361 -2.38 -15.66 -8.56
N GLY A 362 -3.11 -16.78 -8.71
CA GLY A 362 -4.30 -16.85 -9.55
C GLY A 362 -5.38 -15.86 -9.12
N VAL A 363 -5.70 -15.81 -7.82
CA VAL A 363 -6.66 -14.86 -7.24
C VAL A 363 -6.23 -13.41 -7.51
N ALA A 364 -4.95 -13.09 -7.37
CA ALA A 364 -4.44 -11.75 -7.60
C ALA A 364 -4.51 -11.32 -9.08
N PHE A 365 -4.06 -12.20 -9.99
CA PHE A 365 -3.78 -11.81 -11.38
C PHE A 365 -4.88 -12.16 -12.38
N THR A 366 -5.94 -12.86 -11.99
CA THR A 366 -7.07 -13.17 -12.88
C THR A 366 -7.81 -11.90 -13.31
N ALA A 367 -8.40 -11.19 -12.34
CA ALA A 367 -9.22 -10.00 -12.61
C ALA A 367 -8.41 -8.69 -12.58
N LYS A 368 -7.23 -8.70 -11.94
CA LYS A 368 -6.33 -7.54 -11.79
C LYS A 368 -7.03 -6.30 -11.21
N VAL A 369 -7.97 -6.51 -10.30
CA VAL A 369 -8.65 -5.44 -9.57
C VAL A 369 -7.63 -4.73 -8.66
N PRO A 370 -7.46 -3.39 -8.74
CA PRO A 370 -6.42 -2.68 -8.00
C PRO A 370 -6.42 -2.94 -6.48
N SER A 371 -7.58 -2.88 -5.84
CA SER A 371 -7.71 -3.14 -4.40
C SER A 371 -7.30 -4.55 -3.99
N VAL A 372 -7.61 -5.55 -4.83
CA VAL A 372 -7.18 -6.94 -4.63
C VAL A 372 -5.67 -7.09 -4.82
N LEU A 373 -5.09 -6.43 -5.82
CA LEU A 373 -3.64 -6.46 -6.07
C LEU A 373 -2.85 -5.85 -4.91
N VAL A 374 -3.26 -4.67 -4.42
CA VAL A 374 -2.64 -4.01 -3.26
C VAL A 374 -2.70 -4.93 -2.03
N ASN A 375 -3.86 -5.54 -1.77
CA ASN A 375 -4.03 -6.48 -0.67
C ASN A 375 -3.20 -7.77 -0.82
N ALA A 376 -2.88 -8.17 -2.06
CA ALA A 376 -2.17 -9.41 -2.36
C ALA A 376 -0.66 -9.33 -2.13
N PHE A 377 -0.05 -8.14 -2.03
CA PHE A 377 1.41 -8.03 -1.93
C PHE A 377 1.98 -8.75 -0.70
N GLY A 378 1.37 -8.59 0.48
CA GLY A 378 1.77 -9.34 1.68
C GLY A 378 1.60 -10.87 1.51
N PRO A 379 0.41 -11.36 1.13
CA PRO A 379 0.19 -12.77 0.79
C PRO A 379 1.20 -13.35 -0.20
N ILE A 380 1.53 -12.63 -1.28
CA ILE A 380 2.52 -13.04 -2.28
C ILE A 380 3.93 -13.06 -1.68
N ALA A 381 4.34 -12.02 -0.96
CA ALA A 381 5.66 -11.94 -0.32
C ALA A 381 5.93 -13.13 0.59
N PHE A 382 4.92 -13.54 1.36
CA PHE A 382 5.07 -14.68 2.26
C PHE A 382 4.92 -16.02 1.54
N CYS A 383 3.86 -16.23 0.75
CA CYS A 383 3.53 -17.56 0.24
C CYS A 383 4.27 -17.92 -1.06
N ALA A 384 4.60 -16.96 -1.92
CA ALA A 384 5.16 -17.27 -3.23
C ALA A 384 6.59 -17.86 -3.20
N ARG A 385 7.28 -17.79 -2.05
CA ARG A 385 8.54 -18.50 -1.79
C ARG A 385 8.43 -20.02 -1.99
N PHE A 386 7.22 -20.58 -1.86
CA PHE A 386 6.99 -22.02 -2.00
C PHE A 386 6.75 -22.47 -3.44
N ILE A 387 6.71 -21.56 -4.42
CA ILE A 387 6.64 -21.91 -5.85
C ILE A 387 7.96 -22.53 -6.28
N LYS A 388 7.92 -23.72 -6.87
CA LYS A 388 9.11 -24.45 -7.34
C LYS A 388 9.26 -24.41 -8.85
N ALA A 389 8.16 -24.45 -9.59
CA ALA A 389 8.20 -24.43 -11.04
C ALA A 389 8.77 -23.10 -11.56
N GLU A 390 9.91 -23.16 -12.25
CA GLU A 390 10.61 -21.99 -12.79
C GLU A 390 9.71 -21.14 -13.71
N ALA A 391 8.90 -21.78 -14.55
CA ALA A 391 7.94 -21.08 -15.41
C ALA A 391 6.96 -20.22 -14.59
N SER A 392 6.44 -20.74 -13.48
CA SER A 392 5.53 -20.02 -12.58
C SER A 392 6.25 -18.89 -11.83
N GLN A 393 7.52 -19.09 -11.45
CA GLN A 393 8.35 -18.04 -10.84
C GLN A 393 8.58 -16.87 -11.81
N GLN A 394 8.93 -17.15 -13.06
CA GLN A 394 9.12 -16.13 -14.10
C GLN A 394 7.81 -15.40 -14.43
N GLU A 395 6.69 -16.12 -14.49
CA GLU A 395 5.37 -15.51 -14.69
C GLU A 395 4.96 -14.62 -13.52
N LEU A 396 5.26 -15.01 -12.27
CA LEU A 396 5.03 -14.15 -11.10
C LEU A 396 5.84 -12.85 -11.21
N ILE A 397 7.13 -12.93 -11.53
CA ILE A 397 7.99 -11.76 -11.73
C ILE A 397 7.38 -10.84 -12.80
N ARG A 398 6.95 -11.41 -13.94
CA ARG A 398 6.34 -10.65 -15.04
C ARG A 398 5.06 -9.93 -14.60
N GLN A 399 4.19 -10.60 -13.84
CA GLN A 399 2.94 -10.01 -13.35
C GLN A 399 3.20 -8.92 -12.30
N LEU A 400 4.14 -9.12 -11.37
CA LEU A 400 4.54 -8.10 -10.40
C LEU A 400 5.09 -6.85 -11.08
N LEU A 401 5.98 -7.01 -12.07
CA LEU A 401 6.50 -5.88 -12.86
C LEU A 401 5.39 -5.14 -13.62
N ALA A 402 4.37 -5.85 -14.12
CA ALA A 402 3.23 -5.22 -14.76
C ALA A 402 2.38 -4.39 -13.77
N CYS A 403 2.26 -4.82 -12.52
CA CYS A 403 1.53 -4.09 -11.47
C CYS A 403 2.16 -2.73 -11.15
N LYS A 404 3.48 -2.59 -11.27
CA LYS A 404 4.17 -1.32 -11.05
C LYS A 404 3.60 -0.18 -11.90
N SER A 405 3.24 -0.46 -13.16
CA SER A 405 2.72 0.56 -14.07
C SER A 405 1.34 1.11 -13.70
N THR A 406 0.53 0.32 -12.99
CA THR A 406 -0.87 0.65 -12.66
C THR A 406 -1.05 1.06 -11.20
N ILE A 407 -0.37 0.37 -10.28
CA ILE A 407 -0.48 0.58 -8.83
C ILE A 407 0.65 1.47 -8.30
N GLY A 408 1.78 1.55 -8.98
CA GLY A 408 2.94 2.33 -8.53
C GLY A 408 3.74 1.69 -7.39
N TRP A 409 3.32 0.52 -6.90
CA TRP A 409 4.00 -0.21 -5.82
C TRP A 409 5.43 -0.61 -6.22
N PRO A 410 6.44 -0.39 -5.35
CA PRO A 410 7.81 -0.84 -5.60
C PRO A 410 7.91 -2.35 -5.39
N VAL A 411 7.99 -3.09 -6.49
CA VAL A 411 8.02 -4.57 -6.47
C VAL A 411 9.45 -5.12 -6.50
N GLU A 412 10.45 -4.26 -6.65
CA GLU A 412 11.86 -4.64 -6.80
C GLU A 412 12.38 -5.43 -5.61
N ARG A 413 12.15 -4.92 -4.39
CA ARG A 413 12.51 -5.61 -3.15
C ARG A 413 11.83 -6.98 -3.06
N LEU A 414 10.51 -7.01 -3.26
CA LEU A 414 9.72 -8.24 -3.25
C LEU A 414 10.26 -9.29 -4.24
N ILE A 415 10.55 -8.88 -5.48
CA ILE A 415 11.11 -9.76 -6.50
C ILE A 415 12.50 -10.26 -6.08
N GLY A 416 13.36 -9.40 -5.52
CA GLY A 416 14.68 -9.77 -5.02
C GLY A 416 14.62 -10.81 -3.91
N ASP A 417 13.72 -10.61 -2.93
CA ASP A 417 13.51 -11.52 -1.81
C ASP A 417 12.98 -12.88 -2.30
N LEU A 418 12.03 -12.88 -3.24
CA LEU A 418 11.50 -14.10 -3.85
C LEU A 418 12.58 -14.86 -4.63
N LYS A 419 13.36 -14.19 -5.48
CA LYS A 419 14.49 -14.80 -6.20
C LYS A 419 15.48 -15.45 -5.25
N THR A 420 15.82 -14.78 -4.16
CA THR A 420 16.69 -15.31 -3.10
C THR A 420 16.08 -16.57 -2.48
N SER A 421 14.78 -16.55 -2.17
CA SER A 421 14.08 -17.71 -1.59
C SER A 421 14.01 -18.92 -2.53
N TRP A 422 14.00 -18.68 -3.85
CA TRP A 422 14.00 -19.72 -4.87
C TRP A 422 15.41 -20.22 -5.23
N GLY A 423 16.47 -19.61 -4.68
CA GLY A 423 17.85 -19.93 -5.03
C GLY A 423 18.25 -19.47 -6.44
N MET A 424 17.62 -18.42 -6.98
CA MET A 424 18.07 -17.77 -8.20
C MET A 424 19.26 -16.86 -7.85
N ASP A 425 20.47 -17.31 -8.15
CA ASP A 425 21.68 -16.51 -7.94
C ASP A 425 21.58 -15.15 -8.67
N GLN A 426 22.05 -14.09 -8.00
CA GLN A 426 22.18 -12.77 -8.61
C GLN A 426 23.41 -12.79 -9.53
N GLU A 427 23.23 -13.17 -10.80
CA GLU A 427 24.23 -12.91 -11.85
C GLU A 427 24.36 -11.42 -12.19
#